data_AF-A0A2E6Z440-F1
#
_entry.id   AF-A0A2E6Z440-F1
#
_cell.length_a   1.000
_cell.length_b   1.000
_cell.length_c   1.000
_cell.angle_alpha   90.00
_cell.angle_beta   90.00
_cell.angle_gamma   90.00
#
_symmetry.space_group_name_H-M   'P 1'
#
loop_
_entity.id
_entity.type
_entity.pdbx_description
1 polymer ?
#
loop_
_entity_poly.entity_id
_entity_poly.type
_entity_poly.pdbx_seq_one_letter_code
_entity_poly.pdbx_strand_id
1 'polypeptide(L)'
;MKKFFWLAVIVLLLLTFSDHELLRPYRDQLYGLILDNAPSSGKMSDEQALRQIKKQLNALAADWGEGQQQQLTKAAESKSSVLIFHQRYCVNRDFNPILFGEPLRQSCSIISSHLEALTSP
;
A
#
# COMPACT_ATOMS: atom_id res chain seq x y z
N MET A 1 6.40 16.67 -39.15
CA MET A 1 7.80 16.62 -38.68
C MET A 1 8.00 17.30 -37.32
N LYS A 2 7.71 18.61 -37.15
CA LYS A 2 7.94 19.34 -35.88
C LYS A 2 7.12 18.85 -34.66
N LYS A 3 5.89 18.37 -34.88
CA LYS A 3 5.00 17.85 -33.82
C LYS A 3 5.48 16.54 -33.21
N PHE A 4 6.02 15.63 -34.04
CA PHE A 4 6.63 14.37 -33.58
C PHE A 4 7.93 14.63 -32.82
N PHE A 5 8.75 15.58 -33.28
CA PHE A 5 9.96 15.99 -32.57
C PHE A 5 9.63 16.54 -31.17
N TRP A 6 8.62 17.41 -31.07
CA TRP A 6 8.17 17.93 -29.77
C TRP A 6 7.62 16.85 -28.84
N LEU A 7 6.88 15.88 -29.38
CA LEU A 7 6.37 14.75 -28.59
C LEU A 7 7.51 13.86 -28.08
N ALA A 8 8.49 13.58 -28.94
CA ALA A 8 9.69 12.84 -28.55
C ALA A 8 10.49 13.58 -27.47
N VAL A 9 10.64 14.91 -27.59
CA VAL A 9 11.31 15.73 -26.57
C VAL A 9 10.56 15.71 -25.23
N ILE A 10 9.23 15.80 -25.25
CA ILE A 10 8.41 15.70 -24.02
C ILE A 10 8.56 14.34 -23.36
N VAL A 11 8.53 13.25 -24.14
CA VAL A 11 8.71 11.89 -23.61
C VAL A 11 10.12 11.71 -23.04
N LEU A 12 11.15 12.23 -23.72
CA LEU A 12 12.54 12.14 -23.27
C LEU A 12 12.77 12.95 -21.99
N LEU A 13 12.13 14.12 -21.86
CA LEU A 13 12.15 14.92 -20.63
C LEU A 13 11.47 14.16 -19.49
N LEU A 14 10.31 13.56 -19.71
CA LEU A 14 9.61 12.75 -18.70
C LEU A 14 10.46 11.58 -18.21
N LEU A 15 11.20 10.91 -19.12
CA LEU A 15 12.10 9.80 -18.77
C LEU A 15 13.40 10.27 -18.09
N THR A 16 13.90 11.47 -18.39
CA THR A 16 15.14 11.99 -17.79
C THR A 16 14.90 12.57 -16.40
N PHE A 17 13.72 13.17 -16.18
CA PHE A 17 13.32 13.74 -14.90
C PHE A 17 12.55 12.74 -14.00
N SER A 18 12.24 11.52 -14.47
CA SER A 18 11.51 10.52 -13.67
C SER A 18 12.26 10.02 -12.44
N ASP A 19 13.59 10.14 -12.42
CA ASP A 19 14.44 9.77 -11.28
C ASP A 19 14.66 10.90 -10.28
N HIS A 20 14.06 12.07 -10.50
CA HIS A 20 14.20 13.19 -9.58
C HIS A 20 13.33 12.97 -8.32
N GLU A 21 13.99 12.93 -7.15
CA GLU A 21 13.36 12.59 -5.85
C GLU A 21 12.20 13.52 -5.45
N LEU A 22 12.17 14.74 -6.00
CA LEU A 22 11.11 15.73 -5.79
C LEU A 22 9.75 15.31 -6.40
N LEU A 23 9.75 14.47 -7.43
CA LEU A 23 8.54 14.05 -8.15
C LEU A 23 7.92 12.75 -7.62
N ARG A 24 8.61 12.05 -6.69
CA ARG A 24 8.13 10.82 -6.05
C ARG A 24 6.67 10.91 -5.54
N PRO A 25 6.29 11.91 -4.72
CA PRO A 25 4.97 11.90 -4.09
C PRO A 25 3.83 12.07 -5.10
N TYR A 26 4.02 12.91 -6.13
CA TYR A 26 3.03 13.11 -7.18
C TYR A 26 2.92 11.89 -8.10
N ARG A 27 4.05 11.28 -8.42
CA ARG A 27 4.13 10.04 -9.20
C ARG A 27 3.43 8.90 -8.45
N ASP A 28 3.64 8.78 -7.15
CA ASP A 28 3.01 7.76 -6.32
C ASP A 28 1.49 7.93 -6.24
N GLN A 29 1.02 9.18 -6.21
CA GLN A 29 -0.41 9.51 -6.25
C GLN A 29 -1.04 9.14 -7.60
N LEU A 30 -0.36 9.45 -8.72
CA LEU A 30 -0.81 9.08 -10.06
C LEU A 30 -0.82 7.57 -10.28
N TYR A 31 0.24 6.86 -9.85
CA TYR A 31 0.26 5.40 -9.89
C TYR A 31 -0.86 4.81 -9.05
N GLY A 32 -1.12 5.34 -7.85
CA GLY A 32 -2.24 4.91 -7.01
C GLY A 32 -3.59 5.05 -7.72
N LEU A 33 -3.84 6.19 -8.38
CA LEU A 33 -5.07 6.43 -9.14
C LEU A 33 -5.22 5.50 -10.36
N ILE A 34 -4.13 5.24 -11.09
CA ILE A 34 -4.16 4.35 -12.26
C ILE A 34 -4.38 2.89 -11.83
N LEU A 35 -3.74 2.47 -10.74
CA LEU A 35 -3.80 1.10 -10.24
C LEU A 35 -5.14 0.78 -9.56
N ASP A 36 -5.74 1.75 -8.87
CA ASP A 36 -7.06 1.58 -8.25
C ASP A 36 -8.20 1.51 -9.29
N ASN A 37 -8.00 1.96 -10.53
CA ASN A 37 -9.03 2.01 -11.59
C ASN A 37 -8.76 1.08 -12.78
N ALA A 38 -7.62 0.39 -12.84
CA ALA A 38 -7.33 -0.55 -13.90
C ALA A 38 -8.06 -1.89 -13.66
N PRO A 39 -8.77 -2.45 -14.65
CA PRO A 39 -9.33 -3.79 -14.54
C PRO A 39 -8.19 -4.81 -14.36
N SER A 40 -8.13 -5.46 -13.20
CA SER A 40 -7.01 -6.35 -12.83
C SER A 40 -7.09 -7.67 -13.61
N SER A 41 -6.49 -7.71 -14.79
CA SER A 41 -6.24 -8.95 -15.54
C SER A 41 -4.87 -9.58 -15.23
N GLY A 42 -4.04 -8.91 -14.40
CA GLY A 42 -2.74 -9.40 -13.93
C GLY A 42 -2.67 -9.52 -12.40
N LYS A 43 -1.73 -10.34 -11.91
CA LYS A 43 -1.45 -10.48 -10.47
C LYS A 43 -1.01 -9.14 -9.88
N MET A 44 -1.58 -8.75 -8.75
CA MET A 44 -1.20 -7.55 -8.00
C MET A 44 0.24 -7.66 -7.51
N SER A 45 1.04 -6.58 -7.64
CA SER A 45 2.42 -6.54 -7.09
C SER A 45 2.40 -6.40 -5.57
N ASP A 46 3.51 -6.72 -4.90
CA ASP A 46 3.60 -6.60 -3.45
C ASP A 46 3.58 -5.12 -2.99
N GLU A 47 4.12 -4.18 -3.77
CA GLU A 47 4.04 -2.76 -3.47
C GLU A 47 2.62 -2.22 -3.61
N GLN A 48 1.86 -2.70 -4.60
CA GLN A 48 0.44 -2.39 -4.77
C GLN A 48 -0.37 -2.89 -3.58
N ALA A 49 -0.15 -4.15 -3.20
CA ALA A 49 -0.79 -4.75 -2.04
C ALA A 49 -0.48 -3.97 -0.76
N LEU A 50 0.79 -3.64 -0.52
CA LEU A 50 1.19 -2.85 0.66
C LEU A 50 0.52 -1.47 0.68
N ARG A 51 0.45 -0.78 -0.46
CA ARG A 51 -0.25 0.52 -0.57
C ARG A 51 -1.74 0.39 -0.27
N GLN A 52 -2.40 -0.63 -0.80
CA GLN A 52 -3.83 -0.85 -0.54
C GLN A 52 -4.10 -1.23 0.91
N ILE A 53 -3.29 -2.11 1.51
CA ILE A 53 -3.36 -2.44 2.94
C ILE A 53 -3.24 -1.17 3.78
N LYS A 54 -2.22 -0.34 3.53
CA LYS A 54 -2.01 0.92 4.27
C LYS A 54 -3.22 1.85 4.14
N LYS A 55 -3.74 2.03 2.93
CA LYS A 55 -4.93 2.85 2.65
C LYS A 55 -6.16 2.34 3.41
N GLN A 56 -6.43 1.05 3.34
CA GLN A 56 -7.60 0.42 3.96
C GLN A 56 -7.50 0.42 5.50
N LEU A 57 -6.33 0.13 6.06
CA LEU A 57 -6.11 0.19 7.51
C LEU A 57 -6.23 1.63 8.06
N ASN A 58 -5.71 2.62 7.33
CA ASN A 58 -5.87 4.03 7.73
C ASN A 58 -7.33 4.48 7.68
N ALA A 59 -8.08 4.06 6.65
CA ALA A 59 -9.51 4.35 6.56
C ALA A 59 -10.30 3.65 7.68
N LEU A 60 -9.97 2.40 7.98
CA LEU A 60 -10.59 1.63 9.06
C LEU A 60 -10.36 2.28 10.42
N ALA A 61 -9.17 2.80 10.66
CA ALA A 61 -8.76 3.37 11.94
C ALA A 61 -9.12 4.85 12.11
N ALA A 62 -9.73 5.51 11.12
CA ALA A 62 -9.96 6.95 11.12
C ALA A 62 -10.70 7.45 12.36
N ASP A 63 -11.67 6.67 12.85
CA ASP A 63 -12.49 7.00 14.02
C ASP A 63 -12.04 6.27 15.30
N TRP A 64 -10.88 5.60 15.27
CA TRP A 64 -10.33 4.86 16.41
C TRP A 64 -9.41 5.75 17.27
N GLY A 65 -9.03 5.23 18.45
CA GLY A 65 -8.09 5.94 19.32
C GLY A 65 -6.70 6.06 18.71
N GLU A 66 -5.97 7.14 19.05
CA GLU A 66 -4.64 7.43 18.48
C GLU A 66 -3.65 6.26 18.61
N GLY A 67 -3.65 5.57 19.76
CA GLY A 67 -2.80 4.39 19.97
C GLY A 67 -3.08 3.27 18.96
N GLN A 68 -4.35 3.04 18.60
CA GLN A 68 -4.75 2.04 17.60
C GLN A 68 -4.33 2.45 16.20
N GLN A 69 -4.50 3.74 15.85
CA GLN A 69 -4.04 4.30 14.58
C GLN A 69 -2.52 4.16 14.42
N GLN A 70 -1.77 4.52 15.46
CA GLN A 70 -0.30 4.40 15.45
C GLN A 70 0.13 2.92 15.35
N GLN A 71 -0.55 2.01 16.04
CA GLN A 71 -0.26 0.58 15.97
C GLN A 71 -0.44 0.04 14.54
N LEU A 72 -1.53 0.42 13.86
CA LEU A 72 -1.77 0.02 12.48
C LEU A 72 -0.83 0.70 11.49
N THR A 73 -0.48 1.96 11.72
CA THR A 73 0.51 2.67 10.91
C THR A 73 1.87 1.96 10.95
N LYS A 74 2.31 1.53 12.15
CA LYS A 74 3.54 0.75 12.33
C LYS A 74 3.43 -0.64 11.68
N ALA A 75 2.28 -1.30 11.83
CA ALA A 75 2.04 -2.60 11.19
C ALA A 75 2.12 -2.52 9.66
N ALA A 76 1.65 -1.42 9.07
CA ALA A 76 1.61 -1.20 7.62
C ALA A 76 2.83 -0.45 7.05
N GLU A 77 3.90 -0.28 7.83
CA GLU A 77 5.08 0.50 7.41
C GLU A 77 5.85 -0.16 6.25
N SER A 78 5.92 -1.49 6.27
CA SER A 78 6.66 -2.27 5.28
C SER A 78 6.03 -3.65 5.09
N LYS A 79 6.39 -4.34 4.00
CA LYS A 79 6.00 -5.73 3.75
C LYS A 79 6.34 -6.65 4.93
N SER A 80 7.55 -6.53 5.48
CA SER A 80 7.96 -7.36 6.63
C SER A 80 7.16 -7.03 7.89
N SER A 81 6.88 -5.75 8.16
CA SER A 81 6.03 -5.33 9.29
C SER A 81 4.62 -5.93 9.19
N VAL A 82 4.03 -5.91 7.99
CA VAL A 82 2.69 -6.49 7.74
C VAL A 82 2.70 -7.99 7.99
N LEU A 83 3.69 -8.71 7.46
CA LEU A 83 3.80 -10.15 7.62
C LEU A 83 4.05 -10.55 9.09
N ILE A 84 4.86 -9.79 9.83
CA ILE A 84 5.09 -10.00 11.26
C ILE A 84 3.80 -9.76 12.04
N PHE A 85 3.09 -8.66 11.77
CA PHE A 85 1.82 -8.36 12.41
C PHE A 85 0.79 -9.48 12.15
N HIS A 86 0.68 -9.92 10.90
CA HIS A 86 -0.22 -11.00 10.50
C HIS A 86 0.11 -12.30 11.25
N GLN A 87 1.38 -12.72 11.23
CA GLN A 87 1.81 -13.93 11.91
C GLN A 87 1.49 -13.88 13.40
N ARG A 88 1.84 -12.76 14.05
CA ARG A 88 1.71 -12.61 15.50
C ARG A 88 0.24 -12.56 15.94
N TYR A 89 -0.55 -11.69 15.33
CA TYR A 89 -1.87 -11.36 15.87
C TYR A 89 -3.03 -12.01 15.12
N CYS A 90 -2.85 -12.34 13.83
CA CYS A 90 -3.90 -12.97 13.03
C CYS A 90 -3.80 -14.50 13.03
N VAL A 91 -2.58 -15.04 12.99
CA VAL A 91 -2.33 -16.49 12.97
C VAL A 91 -2.11 -17.05 14.37
N ASN A 92 -1.07 -16.58 15.07
CA ASN A 92 -0.72 -17.08 16.41
C ASN A 92 -1.73 -16.64 17.48
N ARG A 93 -2.52 -15.58 17.19
CA ARG A 93 -3.49 -14.96 18.10
C ARG A 93 -2.85 -14.47 19.40
N ASP A 94 -1.62 -13.97 19.31
CA ASP A 94 -0.96 -13.36 20.45
C ASP A 94 -1.77 -12.14 20.92
N PHE A 95 -1.73 -11.87 22.23
CA PHE A 95 -2.46 -10.74 22.78
C PHE A 95 -1.84 -9.40 22.35
N ASN A 96 -2.66 -8.49 21.83
CA ASN A 96 -2.28 -7.12 21.52
C ASN A 96 -3.06 -6.17 22.44
N PRO A 97 -2.41 -5.51 23.42
CA PRO A 97 -3.09 -4.69 24.42
C PRO A 97 -3.72 -3.41 23.86
N ILE A 98 -3.30 -2.96 22.67
CA ILE A 98 -3.74 -1.71 22.06
C ILE A 98 -4.86 -1.99 21.05
N LEU A 99 -4.70 -3.05 20.26
CA LEU A 99 -5.60 -3.41 19.16
C LEU A 99 -6.06 -4.86 19.32
N PHE A 100 -7.24 -5.06 19.89
CA PHE A 100 -7.84 -6.37 20.18
C PHE A 100 -9.32 -6.40 19.80
N GLY A 101 -9.94 -7.59 19.88
CA GLY A 101 -11.36 -7.76 19.59
C GLY A 101 -11.70 -7.47 18.12
N GLU A 102 -12.79 -6.75 17.88
CA GLU A 102 -13.28 -6.45 16.55
C GLU A 102 -12.30 -5.62 15.70
N PRO A 103 -11.68 -4.53 16.21
CA PRO A 103 -10.63 -3.80 15.50
C PRO A 103 -9.50 -4.70 14.97
N LEU A 104 -9.03 -5.66 15.78
CA LEU A 104 -8.00 -6.60 15.36
C LEU A 104 -8.50 -7.54 14.27
N ARG A 105 -9.72 -8.09 14.41
CA ARG A 105 -10.33 -8.97 13.41
C ARG A 105 -10.46 -8.29 12.05
N GLN A 106 -10.93 -7.04 12.03
CA GLN A 106 -11.10 -6.27 10.80
C GLN A 106 -9.75 -5.96 10.15
N SER A 107 -8.75 -5.60 10.95
CA SER A 107 -7.37 -5.38 10.48
C SER A 107 -6.77 -6.64 9.87
N CYS A 108 -6.96 -7.79 10.52
CA CYS A 108 -6.54 -9.09 10.00
C CYS A 108 -7.23 -9.44 8.69
N SER A 109 -8.54 -9.19 8.57
CA SER A 109 -9.30 -9.43 7.34
C SER A 109 -8.73 -8.65 6.15
N ILE A 110 -8.38 -7.38 6.35
CA ILE A 110 -7.75 -6.53 5.33
C ILE A 110 -6.39 -7.11 4.93
N ILE A 111 -5.55 -7.47 5.89
CA ILE A 111 -4.21 -8.01 5.56
C ILE A 111 -4.32 -9.35 4.83
N SER A 112 -5.21 -10.23 5.28
CA SER A 112 -5.42 -11.55 4.66
C SER A 112 -5.92 -11.47 3.23
N SER A 113 -6.74 -10.46 2.86
CA SER A 113 -7.21 -10.31 1.48
C SER A 113 -6.11 -9.95 0.47
N HIS A 114 -4.94 -9.54 0.95
CA HIS A 114 -3.79 -9.13 0.12
C HIS A 114 -2.57 -10.03 0.33
N LEU A 115 -2.68 -11.10 1.12
CA LEU A 115 -1.53 -11.91 1.53
C LEU A 115 -0.88 -12.67 0.37
N GLU A 116 -1.67 -13.11 -0.61
CA GLU A 116 -1.15 -13.78 -1.82
C GLU A 116 -0.18 -12.86 -2.58
N ALA A 117 -0.56 -11.60 -2.78
CA ALA A 117 0.28 -10.63 -3.48
C ALA A 117 1.57 -10.30 -2.70
N LEU A 118 1.51 -10.29 -1.36
CA LEU A 118 2.70 -10.08 -0.53
C LEU A 118 3.65 -11.28 -0.51
N THR A 119 3.14 -12.50 -0.63
CA THR A 119 3.95 -13.73 -0.45
C THR A 119 4.34 -14.40 -1.75
N SER A 120 3.79 -13.94 -2.88
CA SER A 120 4.16 -14.43 -4.21
C SER A 120 5.63 -14.11 -4.53
N PRO A 121 6.37 -15.06 -5.14
CA PRO A 121 7.77 -14.90 -5.51
C PRO A 121 7.97 -13.97 -6.72
#